data_AF-A0AAJ6NKB6-F1
#
_entry.id   AF-A0AAJ6NKB6-F1
#
_cell.length_a   1.000
_cell.length_b   1.000
_cell.length_c   1.000
_cell.angle_alpha   90.00
_cell.angle_beta   90.00
_cell.angle_gamma   90.00
#
_symmetry.space_group_name_H-M   'P 1'
#
loop_
_entity.id
_entity.type
_entity.pdbx_description
1 polymer ?
#
loop_
_entity_poly.entity_id
_entity_poly.type
_entity_poly.pdbx_seq_one_letter_code
_entity_poly.pdbx_strand_id
1 'polypeptide(L)'
;MNEILPIGTSNLPLTTLDPSQFEKFCTLLLQKDTNFEDVHRITGKGHRQYGIDICGKHRNHAFELVVFECKCWQSIDTDKIKETLDKFINKNSLKKDVKTYILMVAQDSLTLKAEELWRFYQKKLEEEFKIKSELWTGDHLTKKAQAHPEIINKFFPKAISEMFECKWMAKVNFIDTWNKALLHSDPKLRNLAENLLDNLFISHKNLESEYIF
;
A
#
# COMPACT_ATOMS: atom_id res chain seq x y z
N MET A 1 17.29 22.02 -4.68
CA MET A 1 16.79 22.13 -6.06
C MET A 1 15.60 21.20 -6.17
N ASN A 2 14.44 21.71 -6.59
CA ASN A 2 13.20 20.94 -6.64
C ASN A 2 13.16 20.16 -7.96
N GLU A 3 13.39 18.86 -7.89
CA GLU A 3 13.28 17.97 -9.06
C GLU A 3 11.80 17.84 -9.44
N ILE A 4 11.50 18.31 -10.65
CA ILE A 4 10.25 18.05 -11.36
C ILE A 4 10.33 16.61 -11.84
N LEU A 5 9.29 15.80 -11.61
CA LEU A 5 9.31 14.40 -12.05
C LEU A 5 9.13 14.37 -13.57
N PRO A 6 9.98 13.65 -14.32
CA PRO A 6 9.78 13.48 -15.74
C PRO A 6 8.40 12.88 -16.04
N ILE A 7 7.75 13.38 -17.08
CA ILE A 7 6.52 12.78 -17.64
C ILE A 7 6.79 11.30 -17.92
N GLY A 8 5.99 10.41 -17.32
CA GLY A 8 6.13 8.96 -17.46
C GLY A 8 6.83 8.25 -16.29
N THR A 9 7.26 8.97 -15.24
CA THR A 9 7.70 8.34 -13.99
C THR A 9 6.56 7.46 -13.44
N SER A 10 6.85 6.20 -13.11
CA SER A 10 5.83 5.25 -12.62
C SER A 10 5.61 5.31 -11.11
N ASN A 11 6.62 5.79 -10.37
CA ASN A 11 6.69 5.71 -8.92
C ASN A 11 6.59 7.07 -8.24
N LEU A 12 5.94 7.13 -7.09
CA LEU A 12 5.91 8.31 -6.24
C LEU A 12 7.31 8.51 -5.61
N PRO A 13 7.79 9.75 -5.46
CA PRO A 13 9.11 10.03 -4.90
C PRO A 13 9.09 9.92 -3.36
N LEU A 14 8.75 8.74 -2.84
CA LEU A 14 8.49 8.51 -1.41
C LEU A 14 9.69 8.87 -0.53
N THR A 15 10.92 8.71 -1.05
CA THR A 15 12.16 9.08 -0.36
C THR A 15 12.29 10.58 -0.11
N THR A 16 11.52 11.43 -0.79
CA THR A 16 11.54 12.89 -0.56
C THR A 16 10.73 13.31 0.67
N LEU A 17 9.88 12.43 1.21
CA LEU A 17 9.14 12.69 2.44
C LEU A 17 10.07 12.63 3.66
N ASP A 18 9.81 13.44 4.67
CA ASP A 18 10.41 13.18 5.98
C ASP A 18 9.80 11.90 6.61
N PRO A 19 10.49 11.23 7.55
CA PRO A 19 10.00 9.98 8.14
C PRO A 19 8.60 10.08 8.75
N SER A 20 8.23 11.21 9.35
CA SER A 20 6.90 11.41 9.93
C SER A 20 5.83 11.56 8.85
N GLN A 21 6.14 12.26 7.76
CA GLN A 21 5.27 12.35 6.60
C GLN A 21 5.07 10.99 5.93
N PHE A 22 6.13 10.21 5.76
CA PHE A 22 6.05 8.86 5.20
C PHE A 22 5.17 7.94 6.05
N GLU A 23 5.32 7.96 7.37
CA GLU A 23 4.46 7.18 8.27
C GLU A 23 2.99 7.60 8.18
N LYS A 24 2.70 8.90 8.09
CA LYS A 24 1.34 9.42 7.86
C LYS A 24 0.79 8.99 6.49
N PHE A 25 1.61 8.99 5.45
CA PHE A 25 1.24 8.52 4.12
C PHE A 25 0.83 7.04 4.15
N CYS A 26 1.68 6.18 4.71
CA CYS A 26 1.38 4.75 4.86
C CYS A 26 0.13 4.51 5.70
N THR A 27 -0.06 5.27 6.79
CA THR A 27 -1.26 5.17 7.62
C THR A 27 -2.53 5.44 6.81
N LEU A 28 -2.55 6.52 6.02
CA LEU A 28 -3.71 6.86 5.20
C LEU A 28 -3.97 5.80 4.11
N LEU A 29 -2.92 5.23 3.50
CA LEU A 29 -3.08 4.13 2.55
C LEU A 29 -3.71 2.91 3.22
N LEU A 30 -3.19 2.50 4.39
CA LEU A 30 -3.70 1.35 5.13
C LEU A 30 -5.14 1.54 5.59
N GLN A 31 -5.54 2.77 5.94
CA GLN A 31 -6.93 3.10 6.27
C GLN A 31 -7.90 2.99 5.08
N LYS A 32 -7.39 3.05 3.85
CA LYS A 32 -8.18 2.86 2.62
C LYS A 32 -8.13 1.42 2.10
N ASP A 33 -7.17 0.62 2.54
CA ASP A 33 -7.01 -0.77 2.14
C ASP A 33 -8.09 -1.64 2.81
N THR A 34 -8.90 -2.34 2.01
CA THR A 34 -10.05 -3.12 2.48
C THR A 34 -9.66 -4.36 3.27
N ASN A 35 -8.39 -4.79 3.23
CA ASN A 35 -7.90 -5.93 3.99
C ASN A 35 -7.71 -5.61 5.48
N PHE A 36 -7.62 -4.32 5.83
CA PHE A 36 -7.34 -3.88 7.18
C PHE A 36 -8.50 -3.08 7.77
N GLU A 37 -8.57 -3.10 9.09
CA GLU A 37 -9.44 -2.29 9.92
C GLU A 37 -8.72 -1.88 11.21
N ASP A 38 -9.31 -0.97 11.97
CA ASP A 38 -8.74 -0.47 13.23
C ASP A 38 -7.30 0.06 13.07
N VAL A 39 -7.00 0.64 11.89
CA VAL A 39 -5.67 1.12 11.54
C VAL A 39 -5.35 2.43 12.25
N HIS A 40 -4.34 2.42 13.11
CA HIS A 40 -3.89 3.60 13.86
C HIS A 40 -2.38 3.60 14.12
N ARG A 41 -1.81 4.80 14.16
CA ARG A 41 -0.41 5.02 14.52
C ARG A 41 -0.22 4.79 16.01
N ILE A 42 0.87 4.13 16.39
CA ILE A 42 1.28 4.08 17.79
C ILE A 42 2.00 5.39 18.08
N THR A 43 1.63 6.09 19.15
CA THR A 43 2.40 7.24 19.66
C THR A 43 3.09 6.88 20.96
N GLY A 44 4.40 7.09 21.05
CA GLY A 44 5.16 6.94 22.29
C GLY A 44 6.34 7.89 22.33
N LYS A 45 6.71 8.39 23.52
CA LYS A 45 7.93 9.20 23.70
C LYS A 45 9.16 8.32 23.42
N GLY A 46 9.79 8.47 22.26
CA GLY A 46 11.17 8.06 21.91
C GLY A 46 11.54 6.59 22.15
N HIS A 47 12.09 5.90 21.14
CA HIS A 47 12.75 4.59 21.25
C HIS A 47 11.95 3.37 21.78
N ARG A 48 10.76 3.53 22.37
CA ARG A 48 9.95 2.45 22.98
C ARG A 48 8.98 1.74 22.04
N GLN A 49 8.90 2.17 20.78
CA GLN A 49 8.06 1.52 19.77
C GLN A 49 8.69 0.23 19.23
N TYR A 50 9.97 -0.04 19.52
CA TYR A 50 10.66 -1.31 19.26
C TYR A 50 10.32 -1.97 17.90
N GLY A 51 10.25 -1.18 16.82
CA GLY A 51 9.98 -1.73 15.49
C GLY A 51 8.49 -1.87 15.13
N ILE A 52 7.60 -1.07 15.72
CA ILE A 52 6.22 -0.93 15.26
C ILE A 52 5.83 0.55 15.24
N ASP A 53 5.43 1.05 14.07
CA ASP A 53 4.92 2.41 13.88
C ASP A 53 3.38 2.45 13.80
N ILE A 54 2.75 1.43 13.20
CA ILE A 54 1.30 1.35 12.96
C ILE A 54 0.77 -0.03 13.40
N CYS A 55 -0.43 -0.05 13.95
CA CYS A 55 -1.21 -1.26 14.22
C CYS A 55 -2.49 -1.27 13.39
N GLY A 56 -3.00 -2.47 13.14
CA GLY A 56 -4.33 -2.72 12.61
C GLY A 56 -4.77 -4.16 12.85
N LYS A 57 -5.93 -4.51 12.33
CA LYS A 57 -6.44 -5.89 12.30
C LYS A 57 -6.72 -6.30 10.87
N HIS A 58 -6.55 -7.58 10.58
CA HIS A 58 -7.03 -8.12 9.31
C HIS A 58 -8.57 -8.23 9.35
N ARG A 59 -9.27 -7.61 8.39
CA ARG A 59 -10.73 -7.51 8.41
C ARG A 59 -11.44 -8.87 8.45
N ASN A 60 -10.89 -9.85 7.74
CA ASN A 60 -11.47 -11.21 7.69
C ASN A 60 -11.04 -12.11 8.86
N HIS A 61 -10.20 -11.60 9.77
CA HIS A 61 -9.69 -12.37 10.91
C HIS A 61 -9.68 -11.50 12.17
N ALA A 62 -10.81 -11.50 12.88
CA ALA A 62 -11.13 -10.58 14.00
C ALA A 62 -10.11 -10.52 15.16
N PHE A 63 -9.10 -11.41 15.19
CA PHE A 63 -8.08 -11.49 16.23
C PHE A 63 -6.64 -11.43 15.69
N GLU A 64 -6.47 -11.22 14.38
CA GLU A 64 -5.13 -11.14 13.78
C GLU A 64 -4.60 -9.71 13.86
N LEU A 65 -3.80 -9.45 14.91
CA LEU A 65 -3.03 -8.22 15.01
C LEU A 65 -2.00 -8.16 13.88
N VAL A 66 -2.12 -7.11 13.08
CA VAL A 66 -1.16 -6.77 12.02
C VAL A 66 -0.40 -5.52 12.47
N VAL A 67 0.91 -5.58 12.36
CA VAL A 67 1.80 -4.46 12.71
C VAL A 67 2.60 -4.05 11.50
N PHE A 68 2.87 -2.76 11.41
CA PHE A 68 3.60 -2.17 10.30
C PHE A 68 4.73 -1.30 10.83
N GLU A 69 5.90 -1.44 10.22
CA GLU A 69 7.06 -0.59 10.46
C GLU A 69 7.34 0.23 9.20
N CYS A 70 7.46 1.54 9.37
CA CYS A 70 7.70 2.49 8.30
C CYS A 70 9.17 2.90 8.27
N LYS A 71 9.81 2.82 7.10
CA LYS A 71 11.20 3.25 6.89
C LYS A 71 11.35 4.12 5.64
N CYS A 72 11.43 5.43 5.87
CA CYS A 72 11.79 6.41 4.84
C CYS A 72 13.31 6.52 4.69
N TRP A 73 13.94 5.45 4.20
CA TRP A 73 15.37 5.43 3.96
C TRP A 73 15.71 6.00 2.57
N GLN A 74 16.80 6.77 2.47
CA GLN A 74 17.35 7.21 1.17
C GLN A 74 18.08 6.07 0.44
N SER A 75 18.72 5.19 1.21
CA SER A 75 19.43 4.00 0.72
C SER A 75 19.17 2.82 1.64
N ILE A 76 18.93 1.64 1.04
CA ILE A 76 18.68 0.40 1.76
C ILE A 76 19.96 -0.43 1.74
N ASP A 77 20.44 -0.75 2.93
CA ASP A 77 21.56 -1.67 3.13
C ASP A 77 21.11 -2.79 4.07
N THR A 78 21.91 -3.85 4.11
CA THR A 78 21.64 -5.03 4.93
C THR A 78 21.61 -4.70 6.41
N ASP A 79 22.42 -3.73 6.86
CA ASP A 79 22.54 -3.40 8.29
C ASP A 79 21.28 -2.73 8.81
N LYS A 80 20.67 -1.82 8.04
CA LYS A 80 19.40 -1.18 8.38
C LYS A 80 18.24 -2.16 8.47
N ILE A 81 18.15 -3.11 7.55
CA ILE A 81 17.14 -4.18 7.59
C ILE A 81 17.36 -5.03 8.84
N LYS A 82 18.59 -5.48 9.06
CA LYS A 82 18.98 -6.30 10.21
C LYS A 82 18.62 -5.61 11.52
N GLU A 83 19.03 -4.35 11.69
CA GLU A 83 18.78 -3.58 12.91
C GLU A 83 17.28 -3.42 13.17
N THR A 84 16.51 -3.11 12.12
CA THR A 84 15.05 -2.95 12.23
C THR A 84 14.38 -4.22 12.71
N LEU A 85 14.72 -5.37 12.11
CA LEU A 85 14.11 -6.65 12.43
C LEU A 85 14.59 -7.21 13.77
N ASP A 86 15.88 -7.07 14.08
CA ASP A 86 16.44 -7.44 15.39
C ASP A 86 15.82 -6.59 16.50
N LYS A 87 15.50 -5.31 16.24
CA LYS A 87 14.80 -4.46 17.22
C LYS A 87 13.39 -4.98 17.50
N PHE A 88 12.63 -5.36 16.48
CA PHE A 88 11.32 -5.97 16.64
C PHE A 88 11.39 -7.29 17.41
N ILE A 89 12.21 -8.23 16.93
CA ILE A 89 12.33 -9.58 17.50
C ILE A 89 12.80 -9.52 18.96
N ASN A 90 13.87 -8.77 19.24
CA ASN A 90 14.53 -8.86 20.54
C ASN A 90 13.93 -7.92 21.59
N LYS A 91 13.33 -6.79 21.18
CA LYS A 91 12.90 -5.74 22.13
C LYS A 91 11.39 -5.55 22.21
N ASN A 92 10.63 -6.00 21.22
CA ASN A 92 9.18 -5.80 21.24
C ASN A 92 8.49 -6.92 22.04
N SER A 93 7.74 -6.54 23.07
CA SER A 93 6.95 -7.48 23.88
C SER A 93 5.63 -7.87 23.21
N LEU A 94 5.10 -7.04 22.31
CA LEU A 94 3.86 -7.30 21.57
C LEU A 94 4.02 -8.38 20.50
N LYS A 95 5.27 -8.74 20.12
CA LYS A 95 5.53 -9.74 19.07
C LYS A 95 4.77 -11.05 19.26
N LYS A 96 4.50 -11.46 20.50
CA LYS A 96 3.78 -12.70 20.83
C LYS A 96 2.32 -12.69 20.37
N ASP A 97 1.74 -11.50 20.22
CA ASP A 97 0.35 -11.28 19.84
C ASP A 97 0.22 -10.93 18.34
N VAL A 98 1.34 -10.61 17.67
CA VAL A 98 1.39 -10.28 16.25
C VAL A 98 1.20 -11.53 15.40
N LYS A 99 0.41 -11.43 14.33
CA LYS A 99 0.24 -12.48 13.32
C LYS A 99 0.89 -12.12 11.98
N THR A 100 0.89 -10.84 11.66
CA THR A 100 1.51 -10.33 10.44
C THR A 100 2.36 -9.11 10.75
N TYR A 101 3.60 -9.13 10.27
CA TYR A 101 4.55 -8.01 10.34
C TYR A 101 4.86 -7.50 8.93
N ILE A 102 4.57 -6.23 8.66
CA ILE A 102 4.80 -5.63 7.34
C ILE A 102 5.84 -4.52 7.45
N LEU A 103 6.98 -4.72 6.79
CA LEU A 103 8.00 -3.67 6.64
C LEU A 103 7.68 -2.85 5.39
N MET A 104 7.42 -1.56 5.56
CA MET A 104 7.16 -0.63 4.45
C MET A 104 8.36 0.29 4.27
N VAL A 105 8.98 0.24 3.09
CA VAL A 105 10.17 1.03 2.77
C VAL A 105 9.88 1.99 1.63
N ALA A 106 10.46 3.19 1.71
CA ALA A 106 10.28 4.23 0.69
C ALA A 106 11.03 3.94 -0.62
N GLN A 107 12.04 3.06 -0.62
CA GLN A 107 12.76 2.70 -1.84
C GLN A 107 11.98 1.77 -2.73
N ASP A 108 12.07 1.99 -4.04
CA ASP A 108 11.36 1.22 -5.06
C ASP A 108 11.80 -0.26 -5.13
N SER A 109 13.09 -0.52 -4.93
CA SER A 109 13.68 -1.85 -5.03
C SER A 109 14.75 -2.13 -3.98
N LEU A 110 15.08 -3.41 -3.84
CA LEU A 110 16.11 -3.93 -2.95
C LEU A 110 17.32 -4.39 -3.76
N THR A 111 18.50 -4.33 -3.16
CA THR A 111 19.65 -5.07 -3.68
C THR A 111 19.46 -6.57 -3.44
N LEU A 112 20.12 -7.43 -4.24
CA LEU A 112 20.04 -8.88 -4.06
C LEU A 112 20.40 -9.31 -2.62
N LYS A 113 21.46 -8.73 -2.04
CA LYS A 113 21.87 -9.02 -0.66
C LYS A 113 20.81 -8.62 0.38
N ALA A 114 20.15 -7.49 0.16
CA ALA A 114 19.07 -7.03 1.03
C ALA A 114 17.84 -7.95 0.93
N GLU A 115 17.51 -8.42 -0.27
CA GLU A 115 16.44 -9.39 -0.51
C GLU A 115 16.77 -10.75 0.15
N GLU A 116 17.98 -11.28 -0.03
CA GLU A 116 18.43 -12.52 0.62
C GLU A 116 18.32 -12.43 2.15
N LEU A 117 18.75 -11.30 2.73
CA LEU A 117 18.64 -11.05 4.16
C LEU A 117 17.17 -10.95 4.60
N TRP A 118 16.32 -10.28 3.83
CA TRP A 118 14.89 -10.21 4.11
C TRP A 118 14.26 -11.62 4.12
N ARG A 119 14.59 -12.48 3.14
CA ARG A 119 14.10 -13.87 3.09
C ARG A 119 14.55 -14.68 4.28
N PHE A 120 15.78 -14.49 4.74
CA PHE A 120 16.27 -15.11 5.98
C PHE A 120 15.40 -14.71 7.19
N TYR A 121 15.12 -13.41 7.37
CA TYR A 121 14.29 -12.94 8.47
C TYR A 121 12.81 -13.33 8.34
N GLN A 122 12.28 -13.35 7.12
CA GLN A 122 10.92 -13.82 6.86
C GLN A 122 10.74 -15.26 7.33
N LYS A 123 11.68 -16.14 6.96
CA LYS A 123 11.70 -17.52 7.44
C LYS A 123 11.83 -17.60 8.96
N LYS A 124 12.72 -16.80 9.55
CA LYS A 124 12.91 -16.75 11.00
C LYS A 124 11.64 -16.35 11.76
N LEU A 125 10.95 -15.30 11.30
CA LEU A 125 9.70 -14.81 11.88
C LEU A 125 8.60 -15.88 11.84
N GLU A 126 8.45 -16.57 10.71
CA GLU A 126 7.47 -17.63 10.55
C GLU A 126 7.80 -18.86 11.41
N GLU A 127 9.04 -19.34 11.39
CA GLU A 127 9.43 -20.58 12.08
C GLU A 127 9.44 -20.42 13.60
N GLU A 128 10.09 -19.37 14.10
CA GLU A 128 10.32 -19.16 15.53
C GLU A 128 9.13 -18.47 16.23
N PHE A 129 8.41 -17.59 15.52
CA PHE A 129 7.38 -16.75 16.15
C PHE A 129 5.97 -16.95 15.57
N LYS A 130 5.82 -17.74 14.50
CA LYS A 130 4.53 -17.91 13.79
C LYS A 130 3.96 -16.57 13.31
N ILE A 131 4.86 -15.68 12.89
CA ILE A 131 4.54 -14.35 12.34
C ILE A 131 4.80 -14.40 10.83
N LYS A 132 3.74 -14.22 10.04
CA LYS A 132 3.86 -13.98 8.61
C LYS A 132 4.49 -12.62 8.40
N SER A 133 5.40 -12.48 7.43
CA SER A 133 5.99 -11.18 7.17
C SER A 133 6.00 -10.80 5.70
N GLU A 134 5.79 -9.51 5.43
CA GLU A 134 5.80 -8.92 4.09
C GLU A 134 6.71 -7.70 4.04
N LEU A 135 7.25 -7.43 2.84
CA LEU A 135 8.05 -6.26 2.55
C LEU A 135 7.41 -5.49 1.40
N TRP A 136 6.97 -4.27 1.68
CA TRP A 136 6.38 -3.38 0.70
C TRP A 136 7.37 -2.29 0.35
N THR A 137 7.83 -2.32 -0.90
CA THR A 137 8.71 -1.28 -1.46
C THR A 137 7.91 -0.09 -1.99
N GLY A 138 8.60 0.96 -2.41
CA GLY A 138 8.02 2.15 -3.04
C GLY A 138 7.15 1.82 -4.25
N ASP A 139 7.47 0.77 -5.00
CA ASP A 139 6.63 0.24 -6.08
C ASP A 139 5.26 -0.24 -5.57
N HIS A 140 5.26 -1.02 -4.48
CA HIS A 140 4.04 -1.57 -3.88
C HIS A 140 3.17 -0.44 -3.33
N LEU A 141 3.79 0.49 -2.61
CA LEU A 141 3.13 1.64 -2.01
C LEU A 141 2.58 2.59 -3.09
N THR A 142 3.32 2.82 -4.16
CA THR A 142 2.83 3.62 -5.30
C THR A 142 1.62 2.96 -5.93
N LYS A 143 1.68 1.66 -6.27
CA LYS A 143 0.54 0.95 -6.87
C LYS A 143 -0.71 1.03 -5.99
N LYS A 144 -0.57 0.88 -4.67
CA LYS A 144 -1.69 1.07 -3.73
C LYS A 144 -2.23 2.50 -3.75
N ALA A 145 -1.35 3.50 -3.78
CA ALA A 145 -1.73 4.91 -3.81
C ALA A 145 -2.47 5.34 -5.09
N GLN A 146 -2.25 4.66 -6.21
CA GLN A 146 -2.89 5.00 -7.50
C GLN A 146 -4.42 4.96 -7.46
N ALA A 147 -5.00 4.17 -6.54
CA ALA A 147 -6.45 4.14 -6.33
C ALA A 147 -6.97 5.30 -5.46
N HIS A 148 -6.09 6.11 -4.88
CA HIS A 148 -6.42 7.15 -3.89
C HIS A 148 -5.76 8.50 -4.24
N PRO A 149 -6.22 9.19 -5.30
CA PRO A 149 -5.67 10.48 -5.71
C PRO A 149 -5.66 11.53 -4.60
N GLU A 150 -6.62 11.50 -3.68
CA GLU A 150 -6.66 12.43 -2.54
C GLU A 150 -5.45 12.27 -1.60
N ILE A 151 -4.93 11.05 -1.47
CA ILE A 151 -3.71 10.77 -0.69
C ILE A 151 -2.51 11.27 -1.48
N ILE A 152 -2.42 10.97 -2.78
CA ILE A 152 -1.33 11.48 -3.62
C ILE A 152 -1.29 13.01 -3.57
N ASN A 153 -2.42 13.69 -3.62
CA ASN A 153 -2.48 15.16 -3.64
C ASN A 153 -1.92 15.76 -2.36
N LYS A 154 -2.23 15.12 -1.23
CA LYS A 154 -1.85 15.59 0.10
C LYS A 154 -0.34 15.54 0.32
N PHE A 155 0.34 14.51 -0.19
CA PHE A 155 1.77 14.29 0.05
C PHE A 155 2.66 14.67 -1.15
N PHE A 156 2.12 14.58 -2.36
CA PHE A 156 2.81 14.83 -3.63
C PHE A 156 1.96 15.70 -4.55
N PRO A 157 1.60 16.94 -4.15
CA PRO A 157 0.69 17.79 -4.93
C PRO A 157 1.18 18.07 -6.35
N LYS A 158 2.50 18.06 -6.56
CA LYS A 158 3.12 18.23 -7.89
C LYS A 158 3.07 16.98 -8.75
N ALA A 159 3.08 15.79 -8.15
CA ALA A 159 3.05 14.52 -8.89
C ALA A 159 1.68 14.25 -9.54
N ILE A 160 0.60 14.80 -8.98
CA ILE A 160 -0.76 14.63 -9.53
C ILE A 160 -0.89 15.21 -10.94
N SER A 161 -0.44 16.44 -11.13
CA SER A 161 -0.60 17.15 -12.41
C SER A 161 0.19 16.49 -13.54
N GLU A 162 1.28 15.80 -13.21
CA GLU A 162 2.22 15.23 -14.18
C GLU A 162 2.02 13.73 -14.43
N MET A 163 1.57 12.96 -13.43
CA MET A 163 1.51 11.48 -13.50
C MET A 163 0.09 10.90 -13.50
N PHE A 164 -0.86 11.52 -12.81
CA PHE A 164 -2.13 10.85 -12.45
C PHE A 164 -3.40 11.54 -12.94
N GLU A 165 -3.40 12.86 -13.17
CA GLU A 165 -4.57 13.57 -13.72
C GLU A 165 -5.02 12.95 -15.05
N CYS A 166 -4.10 12.64 -15.97
CA CYS A 166 -4.47 12.06 -17.27
C CYS A 166 -5.07 10.65 -17.17
N LYS A 167 -4.53 9.78 -16.30
CA LYS A 167 -5.02 8.39 -16.17
C LYS A 167 -6.28 8.28 -15.31
N TRP A 168 -6.37 9.06 -14.25
CA TRP A 168 -7.57 9.12 -13.42
C TRP A 168 -8.71 9.80 -14.17
N MET A 169 -8.46 10.93 -14.85
CA MET A 169 -9.45 11.52 -15.76
C MET A 169 -9.83 10.54 -16.87
N ALA A 170 -8.90 9.78 -17.44
CA ALA A 170 -9.25 8.74 -18.43
C ALA A 170 -10.14 7.64 -17.82
N LYS A 171 -9.88 7.19 -16.58
CA LYS A 171 -10.70 6.18 -15.91
C LYS A 171 -12.08 6.71 -15.53
N VAL A 172 -12.16 7.92 -14.96
CA VAL A 172 -13.43 8.57 -14.62
C VAL A 172 -14.22 8.88 -15.88
N ASN A 173 -13.57 9.43 -16.92
CA ASN A 173 -14.19 9.65 -18.22
C ASN A 173 -14.66 8.34 -18.85
N PHE A 174 -13.89 7.25 -18.72
CA PHE A 174 -14.33 5.94 -19.18
C PHE A 174 -15.58 5.46 -18.44
N ILE A 175 -15.59 5.50 -17.10
CA ILE A 175 -16.74 5.10 -16.28
C ILE A 175 -17.96 5.97 -16.58
N ASP A 176 -17.78 7.29 -16.68
CA ASP A 176 -18.85 8.25 -16.99
C ASP A 176 -19.37 8.06 -18.42
N THR A 177 -18.49 7.92 -19.41
CA THR A 177 -18.86 7.64 -20.80
C THR A 177 -19.59 6.31 -20.92
N TRP A 178 -19.14 5.29 -20.17
CA TRP A 178 -19.76 3.97 -20.16
C TRP A 178 -21.12 3.98 -19.47
N ASN A 179 -21.28 4.64 -18.32
CA ASN A 179 -22.57 4.85 -17.68
C ASN A 179 -23.54 5.61 -18.59
N LYS A 180 -23.06 6.64 -19.28
CA LYS A 180 -23.85 7.38 -20.29
C LYS A 180 -24.25 6.49 -21.46
N ALA A 181 -23.38 5.58 -21.90
CA ALA A 181 -23.67 4.63 -22.98
C ALA A 181 -24.73 3.60 -22.57
N LEU A 182 -24.68 3.08 -21.33
CA LEU A 182 -25.71 2.17 -20.79
C LEU A 182 -27.09 2.83 -20.67
N LEU A 183 -27.13 4.12 -20.34
CA LEU A 183 -28.37 4.89 -20.22
C LEU A 183 -28.80 5.58 -21.52
N HIS A 184 -28.07 5.36 -22.63
CA HIS A 184 -28.30 6.05 -23.88
C HIS A 184 -29.61 5.58 -24.54
N SER A 185 -30.30 6.46 -25.27
CA SER A 185 -31.57 6.12 -25.94
C SER A 185 -31.37 5.19 -27.15
N ASP A 186 -30.25 5.32 -27.85
CA ASP A 186 -29.84 4.43 -28.96
C ASP A 186 -29.50 3.00 -28.49
N PRO A 187 -30.25 1.97 -28.93
CA PRO A 187 -29.98 0.57 -28.60
C PRO A 187 -28.61 0.05 -29.02
N LYS A 188 -28.01 0.58 -30.10
CA LYS A 188 -26.69 0.11 -30.57
C LYS A 188 -25.58 0.47 -29.58
N LEU A 189 -25.65 1.68 -29.02
CA LEU A 189 -24.69 2.17 -28.03
C LEU A 189 -24.86 1.45 -26.68
N ARG A 190 -26.09 1.18 -26.27
CA ARG A 190 -26.37 0.34 -25.09
C ARG A 190 -25.81 -1.07 -25.25
N ASN A 191 -26.13 -1.75 -26.36
CA ASN A 191 -25.66 -3.11 -26.60
C ASN A 191 -24.12 -3.18 -26.65
N LEU A 192 -23.43 -2.17 -27.17
CA LEU A 192 -21.97 -2.12 -27.15
C LEU A 192 -21.43 -2.01 -25.71
N ALA A 193 -22.06 -1.19 -24.88
CA ALA A 193 -21.68 -1.03 -23.47
C ALA A 193 -21.98 -2.28 -22.63
N GLU A 194 -23.09 -2.98 -22.91
CA GLU A 194 -23.46 -4.27 -22.31
C GLU A 194 -22.51 -5.40 -22.75
N ASN A 195 -22.14 -5.47 -24.03
CA ASN A 195 -21.12 -6.43 -24.46
C ASN A 195 -19.76 -6.18 -23.79
N LEU A 196 -19.44 -4.92 -23.47
CA LEU A 196 -18.25 -4.59 -22.69
C LEU A 196 -18.36 -5.07 -21.22
N LEU A 197 -19.56 -5.02 -20.60
CA LEU A 197 -19.80 -5.63 -19.26
C LEU A 197 -19.45 -7.11 -19.27
N ASP A 198 -19.98 -7.84 -20.26
CA ASP A 198 -19.82 -9.30 -20.36
C ASP A 198 -18.38 -9.74 -20.62
N ASN A 199 -17.55 -8.87 -21.23
CA ASN A 199 -16.19 -9.21 -21.65
C ASN A 199 -15.08 -8.61 -20.78
N LEU A 200 -15.32 -7.51 -20.03
CA LEU A 200 -14.29 -6.85 -19.20
C LEU A 200 -14.32 -7.29 -17.74
N PHE A 201 -15.43 -7.82 -17.24
CA PHE A 201 -15.56 -8.21 -15.85
C PHE A 201 -15.78 -9.72 -15.72
N ILE A 202 -14.91 -10.35 -14.92
CA ILE A 202 -15.06 -11.71 -14.40
C ILE A 202 -16.53 -11.94 -14.06
N SER A 203 -17.10 -13.03 -14.59
CA SER A 203 -18.52 -13.41 -14.51
C SER A 203 -19.30 -12.70 -13.42
N HIS A 204 -20.40 -12.03 -13.77
CA HIS A 204 -21.34 -11.33 -12.87
C HIS A 204 -21.61 -12.04 -11.53
N LYS A 205 -21.49 -13.37 -11.48
CA LYS A 205 -21.54 -14.21 -10.27
C LYS A 205 -20.57 -13.85 -9.14
N ASN A 206 -19.45 -13.17 -9.39
CA ASN A 206 -18.45 -12.90 -8.34
C ASN A 206 -18.58 -11.51 -7.66
N LEU A 207 -19.21 -10.53 -8.31
CA LEU A 207 -19.29 -9.16 -7.75
C LEU A 207 -20.37 -9.02 -6.68
N GLU A 208 -21.54 -9.64 -6.87
CA GLU A 208 -22.62 -9.63 -5.88
C GLU A 208 -22.24 -10.44 -4.64
N SER A 209 -21.56 -11.58 -4.79
CA SER A 209 -21.19 -12.44 -3.66
C SER A 209 -20.02 -11.92 -2.82
N GLU A 210 -19.17 -11.05 -3.35
CA GLU A 210 -17.99 -10.53 -2.63
C GLU A 210 -18.15 -9.10 -2.08
N TYR A 211 -19.08 -8.30 -2.60
CA TYR A 211 -19.17 -6.87 -2.25
C TYR A 211 -20.57 -6.37 -1.88
N ILE A 212 -21.62 -7.18 -2.07
CA ILE A 212 -22.96 -6.87 -1.61
C ILE A 212 -23.54 -8.13 -0.95
N PHE A 213 -23.03 -8.47 0.23
CA PHE A 213 -23.75 -9.00 1.41
C PHE A 213 -22.81 -9.08 2.60
#